data_AF-A0A5K0YCN5-F1
#
_entry.id   AF-A0A5K0YCN5-F1
#
_cell.length_a   1.000
_cell.length_b   1.000
_cell.length_c   1.000
_cell.angle_alpha   90.00
_cell.angle_beta   90.00
_cell.angle_gamma   90.00
#
_symmetry.space_group_name_H-M   'P 1'
#
loop_
_entity.id
_entity.type
_entity.pdbx_description
1 polymer ?
#
loop_
_entity_poly.entity_id
_entity_poly.type
_entity_poly.pdbx_seq_one_letter_code
_entity_poly.pdbx_strand_id
1 'polypeptide(L)'
;VGQMSKFYSFIWNEISRGNMAELELLSGPFVFVPLTSSSNNDEVIAGAFLSPQELCWQDPAGAMDLIRELNFENALIGRSKYASCLSLCHVYPHLHDFFVKQCLVTETPKFGDYVKILRKLSSCALPSQAAAC
;
A
#
# COMPACT_ATOMS: atom_id res chain seq x y z
N VAL A 1 -1.94 14.85 -3.89
CA VAL A 1 -1.78 15.70 -2.68
C VAL A 1 -3.10 15.96 -1.95
N GLY A 2 -4.22 16.24 -2.64
CA GLY A 2 -5.51 16.55 -2.00
C GLY A 2 -6.02 15.50 -1.01
N GLN A 3 -6.00 14.22 -1.38
CA GLN A 3 -6.48 13.12 -0.51
C GLN A 3 -5.63 12.95 0.75
N MET A 4 -4.29 13.00 0.63
CA MET A 4 -3.38 12.97 1.78
C MET A 4 -3.60 14.15 2.73
N SER A 5 -3.82 15.35 2.20
CA SER A 5 -4.09 16.54 3.01
C SER A 5 -5.43 16.43 3.76
N LYS A 6 -6.49 16.00 3.08
CA LYS A 6 -7.81 15.72 3.69
C LYS A 6 -7.69 14.68 4.80
N PHE A 7 -6.95 13.60 4.56
CA PHE A 7 -6.73 12.53 5.54
C PHE A 7 -5.95 12.99 6.77
N TYR A 8 -4.78 13.62 6.60
CA TYR A 8 -4.02 14.11 7.75
C TYR A 8 -4.75 15.21 8.53
N SER A 9 -5.57 16.03 7.85
CA SER A 9 -6.44 17.00 8.52
C SER A 9 -7.51 16.30 9.37
N PHE A 10 -8.10 15.22 8.87
CA PHE A 10 -9.05 14.40 9.62
C PHE A 10 -8.40 13.78 10.87
N ILE A 11 -7.24 13.14 10.73
CA ILE A 11 -6.48 12.57 11.86
C ILE A 11 -6.15 13.64 12.89
N TRP A 12 -5.62 14.79 12.46
CA TRP A 12 -5.27 15.88 13.35
C TRP A 12 -6.48 16.40 14.15
N ASN A 13 -7.65 16.50 13.50
CA ASN A 13 -8.89 16.93 14.14
C ASN A 13 -9.38 15.92 15.20
N GLU A 14 -9.29 14.63 14.92
CA GLU A 14 -9.69 13.58 15.89
C GLU A 14 -8.75 13.51 17.09
N ILE A 15 -7.43 13.63 16.86
CA ILE A 15 -6.44 13.74 17.95
C ILE A 15 -6.73 14.98 18.81
N SER A 16 -7.00 16.12 18.18
CA SER A 16 -7.32 17.37 18.87
C SER A 16 -8.61 17.31 19.70
N ARG A 17 -9.52 16.37 19.37
CA ARG A 17 -10.77 16.11 20.10
C ARG A 17 -10.61 15.12 21.25
N GLY A 18 -9.41 14.55 21.45
CA GLY A 18 -9.13 13.62 22.55
C GLY A 18 -9.61 12.19 22.29
N ASN A 19 -10.02 11.85 21.07
CA ASN A 19 -10.45 10.51 20.66
C ASN A 19 -9.24 9.58 20.40
N MET A 20 -8.31 9.50 21.37
CA MET A 20 -7.03 8.78 21.22
C MET A 20 -7.12 7.26 21.43
N ALA A 21 -8.29 6.71 21.77
CA ALA A 21 -8.42 5.33 22.27
C ALA A 21 -8.20 4.23 21.21
N GLU A 22 -8.15 4.55 19.91
CA GLU A 22 -7.99 3.56 18.81
C GLU A 22 -6.72 3.75 17.96
N LEU A 23 -5.78 4.62 18.34
CA LEU A 23 -4.58 4.86 17.53
C LEU A 23 -3.48 3.80 17.78
N GLU A 24 -3.65 2.59 17.23
CA GLU A 24 -2.50 1.76 16.80
C GLU A 24 -1.56 2.55 15.86
N LEU A 25 -2.11 3.59 15.21
CA LEU A 25 -1.44 4.63 14.43
C LEU A 25 -0.27 5.35 15.15
N LEU A 26 -0.18 5.30 16.48
CA LEU A 26 0.90 5.94 17.23
C LEU A 26 2.17 5.08 17.36
N SER A 27 2.16 3.83 16.89
CA SER A 27 3.32 2.93 16.98
C SER A 27 4.41 3.20 15.92
N GLY A 28 4.12 4.04 14.92
CA GLY A 28 5.07 4.38 13.85
C GLY A 28 4.42 5.10 12.67
N PRO A 29 5.21 5.48 11.65
CA PRO A 29 4.67 6.04 10.42
C PRO A 29 3.80 5.01 9.68
N PHE A 30 2.70 5.49 9.10
CA PHE A 30 1.85 4.70 8.20
C PHE A 30 1.61 5.48 6.91
N VAL A 31 1.52 4.75 5.81
CA VAL A 31 1.20 5.29 4.49
C VAL A 31 -0.17 4.80 4.09
N PHE A 32 -1.05 5.74 3.73
CA PHE A 32 -2.31 5.40 3.08
C PHE A 32 -2.03 4.92 1.67
N VAL A 33 -2.56 3.76 1.28
CA VAL A 33 -2.51 3.29 -0.10
C VAL A 33 -3.94 3.07 -0.58
N PRO A 34 -4.40 3.82 -1.61
CA PRO A 34 -5.73 3.65 -2.16
C PRO A 34 -5.87 2.27 -2.80
N LEU A 35 -7.05 1.68 -2.60
CA LEU A 35 -7.38 0.38 -3.15
C LEU A 35 -7.71 0.48 -4.65
N THR A 36 -8.34 1.58 -5.06
CA THR A 36 -8.70 1.83 -6.46
C THR A 36 -8.11 3.15 -6.93
N SER A 37 -7.73 3.19 -8.21
CA SER A 37 -7.38 4.43 -8.88
C SER A 37 -8.66 5.12 -9.36
N SER A 38 -9.17 6.10 -8.62
CA SER A 38 -10.23 6.99 -9.11
C SER A 38 -9.59 8.22 -9.75
N SER A 39 -10.08 8.60 -10.93
CA SER A 39 -9.73 9.88 -11.57
C SER A 39 -10.42 11.08 -10.89
N ASN A 40 -11.42 10.81 -10.03
CA ASN A 40 -12.17 11.84 -9.33
C ASN A 40 -11.52 12.17 -7.98
N ASN A 41 -10.98 13.38 -7.88
CA ASN A 41 -10.27 13.86 -6.68
C ASN A 41 -11.16 14.08 -5.45
N ASP A 42 -12.49 14.05 -5.59
CA ASP A 42 -13.45 14.30 -4.51
C ASP A 42 -14.20 13.07 -4.03
N GLU A 43 -13.96 11.91 -4.64
CA GLU A 43 -14.54 10.66 -4.18
C GLU A 43 -13.81 10.14 -2.93
N VAL A 44 -14.55 9.56 -1.99
CA VAL A 44 -13.97 8.85 -0.85
C VAL A 44 -13.48 7.50 -1.35
N ILE A 45 -12.15 7.36 -1.49
CA ILE A 45 -11.53 6.14 -2.00
C ILE A 45 -11.18 5.23 -0.82
N ALA A 46 -11.65 3.99 -0.85
CA ALA A 46 -11.24 2.97 0.11
C ALA A 46 -9.73 2.70 0.00
N GLY A 47 -9.07 2.42 1.11
CA GLY A 47 -7.62 2.26 1.17
C GLY A 47 -7.18 1.42 2.35
N ALA A 48 -5.89 1.09 2.39
CA ALA A 48 -5.26 0.45 3.54
C ALA A 48 -4.15 1.34 4.10
N PHE A 49 -3.95 1.28 5.43
CA PHE A 49 -2.76 1.83 6.08
C PHE A 49 -1.71 0.74 6.15
N LEU A 50 -0.55 1.00 5.55
CA LEU A 50 0.57 0.08 5.55
C LEU A 50 1.77 0.74 6.24
N SER A 51 2.54 -0.07 6.95
CA SER A 51 3.81 0.38 7.50
C SER A 51 4.84 0.55 6.36
N PRO A 52 5.82 1.45 6.48
CA PRO A 52 6.88 1.60 5.47
C PRO A 52 7.66 0.32 5.17
N GLN A 53 7.73 -0.60 6.13
CA GLN A 53 8.38 -1.92 5.96
C GLN A 53 7.57 -2.85 5.04
N GLU A 54 6.28 -2.58 4.87
CA GLU A 54 5.38 -3.28 3.97
C GLU A 54 5.25 -2.55 2.63
N LEU A 55 6.17 -1.68 2.26
CA LEU A 55 6.11 -0.89 1.03
C LEU A 55 7.45 -0.87 0.32
N CYS A 56 7.41 -0.70 -1.00
CA CYS A 56 8.58 -0.34 -1.78
C CYS A 56 8.26 0.84 -2.69
N TRP A 57 9.28 1.61 -3.07
CA TRP A 57 9.09 2.66 -4.04
C TRP A 57 8.77 2.09 -5.41
N GLN A 58 9.59 1.14 -5.87
CA GLN A 58 9.41 0.49 -7.16
C GLN A 58 9.60 -1.03 -7.04
N ASP A 59 8.78 -1.78 -7.77
CA ASP A 59 8.99 -3.20 -8.02
C ASP A 59 9.29 -3.44 -9.51
N PRO A 60 10.58 -3.57 -9.89
CA PRO A 60 10.96 -3.88 -11.27
C PRO A 60 10.38 -5.18 -11.83
N ALA A 61 10.05 -6.15 -10.97
CA ALA A 61 9.52 -7.45 -11.41
C ALA A 61 7.98 -7.45 -11.54
N GLY A 62 7.30 -6.40 -11.08
CA GLY A 62 5.84 -6.28 -11.10
C GLY A 62 5.08 -7.32 -10.26
N ALA A 63 5.78 -8.17 -9.52
CA ALA A 63 5.19 -9.22 -8.69
C ALA A 63 4.26 -8.65 -7.60
N MET A 64 4.58 -7.47 -7.08
CA MET A 64 3.82 -6.79 -6.04
C MET A 64 2.49 -6.25 -6.55
N ASP A 65 2.50 -5.66 -7.74
CA ASP A 65 1.28 -5.17 -8.37
C ASP A 65 0.40 -6.35 -8.82
N LEU A 66 1.00 -7.49 -9.22
CA LEU A 66 0.26 -8.71 -9.53
C LEU A 66 -0.40 -9.33 -8.27
N ILE A 67 0.32 -9.37 -7.15
CA ILE A 67 -0.25 -9.78 -5.85
C ILE A 67 -1.40 -8.84 -5.46
N ARG A 68 -1.23 -7.53 -5.64
CA ARG A 68 -2.26 -6.53 -5.36
C ARG A 68 -3.53 -6.83 -6.17
N GLU A 69 -3.42 -6.99 -7.48
CA GLU A 69 -4.56 -7.27 -8.37
C GLU A 69 -5.28 -8.57 -7.98
N LEU A 70 -4.54 -9.64 -7.71
CA LEU A 70 -5.13 -10.90 -7.25
C LEU A 70 -5.82 -10.78 -5.89
N ASN A 71 -5.31 -9.93 -4.99
CA ASN A 71 -5.95 -9.67 -3.71
C ASN A 71 -7.18 -8.77 -3.84
N PHE A 72 -7.25 -7.89 -4.84
CA PHE A 72 -8.44 -7.10 -5.13
C PHE A 72 -9.62 -7.99 -5.51
N GLU A 73 -9.40 -8.91 -6.45
CA GLU A 73 -10.40 -9.89 -6.86
C GLU A 73 -10.89 -10.72 -5.65
N ASN A 74 -9.98 -11.09 -4.74
CA ASN A 74 -10.33 -11.86 -3.54
C ASN A 74 -11.00 -11.02 -2.42
N ALA A 75 -10.68 -9.73 -2.30
CA ALA A 75 -11.27 -8.82 -1.32
C ALA A 75 -12.73 -8.50 -1.65
N LEU A 76 -13.09 -8.43 -2.94
CA LEU A 76 -14.49 -8.34 -3.39
C LEU A 76 -15.33 -9.55 -2.96
N ILE A 77 -14.69 -10.69 -2.70
CA ILE A 77 -15.32 -11.96 -2.26
C ILE A 77 -15.26 -12.12 -0.72
N GLY A 78 -14.77 -11.11 0.02
CA GLY A 78 -14.77 -11.10 1.48
C GLY A 78 -13.72 -12.02 2.14
N ARG A 79 -12.68 -12.43 1.40
CA ARG A 79 -11.59 -13.27 1.92
C ARG A 79 -10.21 -12.74 1.51
N SER A 80 -9.72 -11.66 2.11
CA SER A 80 -8.27 -11.50 2.24
C SER A 80 -7.91 -10.48 3.31
N LYS A 81 -6.97 -10.85 4.19
CA LYS A 81 -6.22 -9.90 5.00
C LYS A 81 -5.08 -9.38 4.12
N TYR A 82 -5.14 -8.08 3.85
CA TYR A 82 -4.36 -7.31 2.88
C TYR A 82 -2.92 -7.79 2.71
N ALA A 83 -2.52 -7.98 1.45
CA ALA A 83 -1.18 -8.41 1.14
C ALA A 83 -0.16 -7.28 1.32
N SER A 84 0.70 -7.51 2.30
CA SER A 84 2.03 -6.91 2.47
C SER A 84 2.73 -6.66 1.12
N CYS A 85 3.10 -5.40 0.90
CA CYS A 85 3.94 -4.89 -0.17
C CYS A 85 3.20 -4.37 -1.42
N LEU A 86 3.42 -3.07 -1.69
CA LEU A 86 2.82 -2.30 -2.77
C LEU A 86 3.88 -1.32 -3.27
N SER A 87 3.96 -1.15 -4.60
CA SER A 87 4.80 -0.14 -5.24
C SER A 87 4.17 1.24 -5.09
N LEU A 88 4.93 2.23 -4.61
CA LEU A 88 4.45 3.60 -4.40
C LEU A 88 4.65 4.53 -5.60
N CYS A 89 5.54 4.19 -6.54
CA CYS A 89 5.88 5.08 -7.65
C CYS A 89 4.68 5.41 -8.55
N HIS A 90 3.71 4.50 -8.68
CA HIS A 90 2.48 4.72 -9.44
C HIS A 90 1.39 5.44 -8.64
N VAL A 91 1.43 5.35 -7.31
CA VAL A 91 0.44 5.95 -6.42
C VAL A 91 0.78 7.41 -6.11
N TYR A 92 2.07 7.68 -5.88
CA TYR A 92 2.59 8.97 -5.47
C TYR A 92 3.85 9.36 -6.25
N PRO A 93 3.79 9.50 -7.59
CA PRO A 93 4.97 9.62 -8.46
C PRO A 93 5.90 10.78 -8.10
N HIS A 94 5.37 11.85 -7.48
CA HIS A 94 6.12 13.05 -7.14
C HIS A 94 6.60 13.09 -5.68
N LEU A 95 6.38 12.02 -4.90
CA LEU A 95 6.71 11.98 -3.47
C LEU A 95 7.84 10.98 -3.14
N HIS A 96 8.66 10.62 -4.14
CA HIS A 96 9.81 9.73 -3.96
C HIS A 96 10.65 10.10 -2.75
N ASP A 97 11.18 11.33 -2.74
CA ASP A 97 12.11 11.78 -1.70
C ASP A 97 11.46 11.79 -0.32
N PHE A 98 10.16 12.09 -0.24
CA PHE A 98 9.42 12.00 1.01
C PHE A 98 9.36 10.55 1.50
N PHE A 99 8.91 9.61 0.68
CA PHE A 99 8.73 8.24 1.13
C PHE A 99 10.04 7.48 1.34
N VAL A 100 10.99 7.59 0.41
CA VAL A 100 12.26 6.86 0.49
C VAL A 100 13.20 7.50 1.51
N LYS A 101 13.40 8.82 1.46
CA LYS A 101 14.42 9.47 2.30
C LYS A 101 13.90 9.81 3.70
N GLN A 102 12.62 10.19 3.84
CA GLN A 102 12.06 10.60 5.14
C GLN A 102 11.31 9.46 5.84
N CYS A 103 10.46 8.73 5.11
CA CYS A 103 9.70 7.61 5.69
C CYS A 103 10.43 6.27 5.66
N LEU A 104 11.64 6.21 5.10
CA LEU A 104 12.49 5.02 5.01
C LEU A 104 11.81 3.84 4.29
N VAL A 105 10.94 4.14 3.32
CA VAL A 105 10.39 3.13 2.41
C VAL A 105 11.53 2.57 1.56
N THR A 106 11.53 1.25 1.36
CA THR A 106 12.58 0.58 0.60
C THR A 106 12.51 0.99 -0.88
N GLU A 107 13.63 1.38 -1.49
CA GLU A 107 13.68 1.75 -2.93
C GLU A 107 13.15 0.62 -3.82
N THR A 108 13.80 -0.55 -3.74
CA THR A 108 13.43 -1.77 -4.45
C THR A 108 13.59 -2.96 -3.50
N PRO A 109 12.73 -3.99 -3.57
CA PRO A 109 12.84 -5.14 -2.69
C PRO A 109 14.21 -5.81 -2.83
N LYS A 110 14.82 -6.21 -1.70
CA LYS A 110 16.06 -6.99 -1.74
C LYS A 110 15.77 -8.40 -2.23
N PHE A 111 16.79 -9.10 -2.73
CA PHE A 111 16.64 -10.48 -3.22
C PHE A 111 15.91 -11.41 -2.23
N GLY A 112 16.28 -11.37 -0.95
CA GLY A 112 15.63 -12.20 0.08
C GLY A 112 14.15 -11.87 0.28
N ASP A 113 13.76 -10.62 0.10
CA ASP A 113 12.37 -10.19 0.19
C ASP A 113 11.60 -10.56 -1.09
N TYR A 114 12.25 -10.48 -2.26
CA TYR A 114 11.69 -11.00 -3.51
C TYR A 114 11.35 -12.49 -3.45
N VAL A 115 12.18 -13.32 -2.82
CA VAL A 115 11.85 -14.74 -2.65
C VAL A 115 10.57 -14.92 -1.82
N LYS A 116 10.36 -14.09 -0.78
CA LYS A 116 9.12 -14.13 0.02
C LYS A 116 7.91 -13.70 -0.80
N ILE A 117 8.08 -12.64 -1.59
CA ILE A 117 7.07 -12.12 -2.52
C ILE A 117 6.65 -13.20 -3.51
N LEU A 118 7.61 -13.81 -4.21
CA LEU A 118 7.35 -14.87 -5.20
C LEU A 118 6.70 -16.10 -4.56
N ARG A 119 7.12 -16.47 -3.34
CA ARG A 119 6.47 -17.54 -2.58
C ARG A 119 5.01 -17.21 -2.31
N LYS A 120 4.69 -15.98 -1.90
CA LYS A 120 3.31 -15.54 -1.68
C LYS A 120 2.52 -15.56 -2.99
N LEU A 121 3.09 -15.06 -4.08
CA LEU A 121 2.48 -15.11 -5.40
C LEU A 121 2.11 -16.54 -5.81
N SER A 122 3.02 -17.50 -5.61
CA SER A 122 2.78 -18.91 -5.92
C SER A 122 1.65 -19.56 -5.11
N SER A 123 1.28 -18.98 -3.96
CA SER A 123 0.13 -19.43 -3.16
C SER A 123 -1.21 -18.81 -3.61
N CYS A 124 -1.16 -17.72 -4.37
CA CYS A 124 -2.33 -16.95 -4.80
C CYS A 124 -2.66 -17.14 -6.29
N ALA A 125 -1.70 -17.54 -7.12
CA ALA A 125 -1.90 -17.77 -8.55
C ALA A 125 -1.08 -18.94 -9.08
N LEU A 126 -1.66 -19.64 -10.05
CA LEU A 126 -0.91 -20.62 -10.85
C LEU A 126 0.11 -19.90 -11.74
N PRO A 127 1.23 -20.54 -12.10
CA PRO A 127 2.22 -19.95 -13.00
C PRO A 127 1.62 -19.45 -14.32
N SER A 128 0.61 -20.14 -14.85
CA SER A 128 -0.09 -19.74 -16.09
C SER A 128 -0.91 -18.45 -15.94
N GLN A 129 -1.39 -18.14 -14.74
CA GLN A 129 -2.13 -16.92 -14.45
C GLN A 129 -1.17 -15.75 -14.23
N ALA A 130 -0.04 -15.99 -13.55
CA ALA A 130 0.97 -14.97 -13.30
C ALA A 130 1.78 -14.58 -14.55
N ALA A 131 1.91 -15.48 -15.54
CA ALA A 131 2.66 -15.23 -16.77
C ALA A 131 1.85 -14.51 -17.87
N ALA A 132 0.55 -14.29 -17.65
CA ALA A 132 -0.36 -13.70 -18.64
C ALA A 132 -0.55 -12.17 -18.47
N CYS A 133 0.05 -11.58 -17.44
CA CYS A 133 0.02 -10.15 -17.13
C CYS A 133 1.19 -9.39 -17.75
#